data_AF-A0A0F9IMM9-F1
#
_entry.id   AF-A0A0F9IMM9-F1
#
_cell.length_a   1.000
_cell.length_b   1.000
_cell.length_c   1.000
_cell.angle_alpha   90.00
_cell.angle_beta   90.00
_cell.angle_gamma   90.00
#
_symmetry.space_group_name_H-M   'P 1'
#
loop_
_entity.id
_entity.type
_entity.pdbx_description
1 polymer ?
#
loop_
_entity_poly.entity_id
_entity_poly.type
_entity_poly.pdbx_seq_one_letter_code
_entity_poly.pdbx_strand_id
1 'polypeptide(L)'
;MSENESSLERSNIFYFTVKKLKQNGKKFYDKATEPKVVKISIYISLATFLPGLIIGIIVAMNFGPMPNYSFWLNYISDLGSARYTPAPFIFNFTCIVSSIFIIPLILNLNRLYSSNMVENIDNSRRTFHINRSRRVFGYMGVSFLFLGVVGMFFVGVFNEDLSPVILHYIFAILTFVGFAFGAFFTGFAIVLKRKLFPKIIGYFMIFGPSSASIFFLIAPQPLTRQFLEWIMLFSAIVWYYTIVWITLQKLNTLLFFNPNFKW
;
A
#
# COMPACT_ATOMS: atom_id res chain seq x y z
N MET A 1 28.80 -20.77 40.22
CA MET A 1 27.75 -20.35 39.26
C MET A 1 28.13 -20.91 37.92
N SER A 2 27.41 -21.95 37.50
CA SER A 2 27.77 -22.75 36.33
C SER A 2 27.23 -22.09 35.06
N GLU A 3 27.92 -22.27 33.92
CA GLU A 3 27.48 -21.76 32.62
C GLU A 3 26.02 -22.11 32.27
N ASN A 4 25.51 -23.22 32.83
CA ASN A 4 24.12 -23.69 32.70
C ASN A 4 23.08 -22.79 33.36
N GLU A 5 23.40 -22.11 34.47
CA GLU A 5 22.46 -21.16 35.10
C GLU A 5 22.32 -19.90 34.21
N SER A 6 23.43 -19.46 33.60
CA SER A 6 23.45 -18.30 32.69
C SER A 6 22.74 -18.55 31.36
N SER A 7 22.66 -19.81 30.91
CA SER A 7 22.01 -20.19 29.65
C SER A 7 20.49 -20.33 29.82
N LEU A 8 20.04 -20.87 30.96
CA LEU A 8 18.63 -20.95 31.34
C LEU A 8 18.03 -19.55 31.58
N GLU A 9 18.75 -18.65 32.26
CA GLU A 9 18.29 -17.26 32.43
C GLU A 9 18.19 -16.51 31.09
N ARG A 10 19.18 -16.65 30.20
CA ARG A 10 19.13 -16.05 28.86
C ARG A 10 17.98 -16.60 28.01
N SER A 11 17.73 -17.91 28.07
CA SER A 11 16.59 -18.55 27.40
C SER A 11 15.25 -18.01 27.91
N ASN A 12 15.12 -17.85 29.22
CA ASN A 12 13.93 -17.31 29.85
C ASN A 12 13.71 -15.82 29.46
N ILE A 13 14.76 -14.99 29.50
CA ILE A 13 14.68 -13.57 29.09
C ILE A 13 14.28 -13.46 27.61
N PHE A 14 14.87 -14.26 26.73
CA PHE A 14 14.51 -14.28 25.31
C PHE A 14 13.05 -14.69 25.11
N TYR A 15 12.60 -15.76 25.78
CA TYR A 15 11.21 -16.20 25.72
C TYR A 15 10.23 -15.12 26.20
N PHE A 16 10.49 -14.47 27.35
CA PHE A 16 9.65 -13.39 27.86
C PHE A 16 9.64 -12.17 26.92
N THR A 17 10.78 -11.83 26.32
CA THR A 17 10.91 -10.73 25.35
C THR A 17 10.08 -11.01 24.09
N VAL A 18 10.23 -12.20 23.51
CA VAL A 18 9.46 -12.63 22.33
C VAL A 18 7.96 -12.69 22.64
N LYS A 19 7.57 -13.22 23.80
CA LYS A 19 6.17 -13.28 24.25
C LYS A 19 5.58 -11.88 24.40
N LYS A 20 6.32 -10.94 25.02
CA LYS A 20 5.91 -9.54 25.18
C LYS A 20 5.78 -8.84 23.83
N LEU A 21 6.75 -9.02 22.92
CA LEU A 21 6.69 -8.50 21.55
C LEU A 21 5.46 -9.01 20.80
N LYS A 22 5.17 -10.31 20.89
CA LYS A 22 3.99 -10.93 20.27
C LYS A 22 2.68 -10.36 20.84
N GLN A 23 2.60 -10.17 22.16
CA GLN A 23 1.42 -9.57 22.81
C GLN A 23 1.23 -8.11 22.40
N ASN A 24 2.30 -7.32 22.38
CA ASN A 24 2.26 -5.91 21.97
C ASN A 24 1.91 -5.78 20.48
N GLY A 25 2.51 -6.62 19.63
CA GLY A 25 2.19 -6.68 18.21
C GLY A 25 0.74 -7.03 17.95
N LYS A 26 0.17 -7.98 18.71
CA LYS A 26 -1.27 -8.30 18.63
C LYS A 26 -2.13 -7.11 19.04
N LYS A 27 -1.83 -6.45 20.17
CA LYS A 27 -2.58 -5.26 20.63
C LYS A 27 -2.54 -4.14 19.59
N PHE A 28 -1.37 -3.87 19.02
CA PHE A 28 -1.22 -2.87 17.96
C PHE A 28 -2.03 -3.26 16.72
N TYR A 29 -1.89 -4.51 16.26
CA TYR A 29 -2.63 -5.03 15.11
C TYR A 29 -4.14 -4.91 15.31
N ASP A 30 -4.65 -5.32 16.47
CA ASP A 30 -6.07 -5.26 16.81
C ASP A 30 -6.59 -3.83 16.79
N LYS A 31 -5.85 -2.89 17.39
CA LYS A 31 -6.19 -1.46 17.39
C LYS A 31 -6.13 -0.83 15.99
N ALA A 32 -5.05 -1.08 15.25
CA ALA A 32 -4.83 -0.51 13.92
C ALA A 32 -5.85 -1.01 12.89
N THR A 33 -6.48 -2.15 13.14
CA THR A 33 -7.52 -2.73 12.26
C THR A 33 -8.93 -2.55 12.80
N GLU A 34 -9.12 -1.80 13.90
CA GLU A 34 -10.45 -1.43 14.37
C GLU A 34 -11.22 -0.70 13.25
N PRO A 35 -12.50 -1.04 13.01
CA PRO A 35 -13.29 -0.45 11.92
C PRO A 35 -13.27 1.08 11.88
N LYS A 36 -13.33 1.73 13.06
CA LYS A 36 -13.27 3.19 13.20
C LYS A 36 -11.91 3.74 12.78
N VAL A 37 -10.82 3.10 13.22
CA VAL A 37 -9.45 3.50 12.88
C VAL A 37 -9.24 3.37 11.38
N VAL A 38 -9.56 2.21 10.80
CA VAL A 38 -9.43 1.98 9.35
C VAL A 38 -10.24 3.01 8.55
N LYS A 39 -11.49 3.29 8.94
CA LYS A 39 -12.35 4.28 8.29
C LYS A 39 -11.74 5.69 8.34
N ILE A 40 -11.28 6.15 9.50
CA ILE A 40 -10.64 7.46 9.66
C ILE A 40 -9.36 7.54 8.82
N SER A 41 -8.52 6.51 8.87
CA SER A 41 -7.27 6.47 8.11
C SER A 41 -7.51 6.51 6.60
N ILE A 42 -8.53 5.80 6.12
CA ILE A 42 -8.95 5.92 4.71
C ILE A 42 -9.34 7.35 4.36
N TYR A 43 -10.20 8.01 5.17
CA TYR A 43 -10.62 9.38 4.85
C TYR A 43 -9.45 10.36 4.83
N ILE A 44 -8.53 10.26 5.80
CA ILE A 44 -7.33 11.10 5.82
C ILE A 44 -6.50 10.83 4.57
N SER A 45 -6.24 9.57 4.23
CA SER A 45 -5.48 9.22 3.03
C SER A 45 -6.12 9.71 1.73
N LEU A 46 -7.45 9.69 1.62
CA LEU A 46 -8.19 10.22 0.47
C LEU A 46 -8.11 11.75 0.41
N ALA A 47 -8.25 12.42 1.56
CA ALA A 47 -8.19 13.87 1.67
C ALA A 47 -6.77 14.42 1.43
N THR A 48 -5.73 13.60 1.64
CA THR A 48 -4.34 14.00 1.43
C THR A 48 -3.85 13.63 0.03
N PHE A 49 -3.97 12.36 -0.39
CA PHE A 49 -3.23 11.87 -1.55
C PHE A 49 -3.64 12.52 -2.87
N LEU A 50 -4.90 12.37 -3.27
CA LEU A 50 -5.35 12.85 -4.57
C LEU A 50 -5.48 14.38 -4.62
N PRO A 51 -6.04 15.06 -3.60
CA PRO A 51 -6.03 16.51 -3.56
C PRO A 51 -4.60 17.08 -3.56
N GLY A 52 -3.70 16.52 -2.75
CA GLY A 52 -2.31 16.96 -2.69
C GLY A 52 -1.57 16.77 -4.02
N LEU A 53 -1.78 15.64 -4.69
CA LEU A 53 -1.24 15.37 -6.03
C LEU A 53 -1.78 16.38 -7.06
N ILE A 54 -3.11 16.57 -7.11
CA ILE A 54 -3.75 17.52 -8.04
C ILE A 54 -3.26 18.94 -7.81
N ILE A 55 -3.20 19.39 -6.56
CA ILE A 55 -2.69 20.72 -6.20
C ILE A 55 -1.22 20.84 -6.63
N GLY A 56 -0.39 19.84 -6.35
CA GLY A 56 1.02 19.81 -6.77
C GLY A 56 1.18 19.95 -8.28
N ILE A 57 0.38 19.22 -9.06
CA ILE A 57 0.37 19.30 -10.52
C ILE A 57 -0.06 20.70 -10.98
N ILE A 58 -1.18 21.24 -10.47
CA ILE A 58 -1.66 22.57 -10.84
C ILE A 58 -0.59 23.63 -10.53
N VAL A 59 0.05 23.53 -9.37
CA VAL A 59 1.10 24.46 -8.97
C VAL A 59 2.31 24.36 -9.90
N ALA A 60 2.78 23.15 -10.21
CA ALA A 60 3.91 22.95 -11.12
C ALA A 60 3.62 23.44 -12.54
N MET A 61 2.42 23.16 -13.07
CA MET A 61 2.04 23.53 -14.45
C MET A 61 1.85 25.04 -14.63
N ASN A 62 1.31 25.75 -13.64
CA ASN A 62 0.96 27.17 -13.79
C ASN A 62 1.99 28.12 -13.18
N PHE A 63 2.73 27.67 -12.15
CA PHE A 63 3.64 28.51 -11.37
C PHE A 63 5.06 27.92 -11.28
N GLY A 64 5.32 26.83 -11.99
CA GLY A 64 6.66 26.22 -12.09
C GLY A 64 7.68 27.21 -12.67
N PRO A 65 8.91 27.27 -12.12
CA PRO A 65 9.96 28.13 -12.66
C PRO A 65 10.41 27.71 -14.05
N MET A 66 10.16 26.44 -14.44
CA MET A 66 10.28 25.99 -15.83
C MET A 66 8.90 25.99 -16.50
N PRO A 67 8.72 26.64 -17.66
CA PRO A 67 7.40 26.85 -18.26
C PRO A 67 6.72 25.61 -18.88
N ASN A 68 7.15 24.38 -18.56
CA ASN A 68 6.79 23.18 -19.33
C ASN A 68 6.48 21.92 -18.50
N TYR A 69 6.10 22.04 -17.22
CA TYR A 69 5.72 20.84 -16.46
C TYR A 69 4.60 20.09 -17.17
N SER A 70 4.85 18.84 -17.57
CA SER A 70 3.86 18.04 -18.26
C SER A 70 4.09 16.56 -18.03
N PHE A 71 3.01 15.76 -18.07
CA PHE A 71 3.11 14.31 -17.88
C PHE A 71 3.98 13.61 -18.95
N TRP A 72 4.18 14.24 -20.10
CA TRP A 72 5.02 13.68 -21.17
C TRP A 72 6.50 13.86 -20.92
N LEU A 73 6.89 14.93 -20.23
CA LEU A 73 8.28 15.37 -20.12
C LEU A 73 8.84 15.26 -18.71
N ASN A 74 7.97 15.14 -17.69
CA ASN A 74 8.34 15.19 -16.29
C ASN A 74 7.92 13.94 -15.52
N TYR A 75 8.82 13.48 -14.66
CA TYR A 75 8.54 12.41 -13.71
C TYR A 75 7.60 12.93 -12.62
N ILE A 76 6.96 12.00 -11.90
CA ILE A 76 6.13 12.34 -10.74
C ILE A 76 7.01 12.95 -9.64
N SER A 77 8.23 12.43 -9.47
CA SER A 77 9.21 12.91 -8.49
C SER A 77 9.62 14.37 -8.69
N ASP A 78 9.52 14.89 -9.92
CA ASP A 78 9.78 16.30 -10.23
C ASP A 78 8.83 17.24 -9.44
N LEU A 79 7.64 16.76 -9.02
CA LEU A 79 6.75 17.50 -8.09
C LEU A 79 7.35 17.69 -6.69
N GLY A 80 8.38 16.93 -6.34
CA GLY A 80 9.13 17.03 -5.10
C GLY A 80 10.35 17.93 -5.19
N SER A 81 10.61 18.56 -6.34
CA SER A 81 11.78 19.43 -6.58
C SER A 81 11.41 20.90 -6.82
N ALA A 82 12.13 21.79 -6.15
CA ALA A 82 12.11 23.24 -6.32
C ALA A 82 12.49 23.67 -7.75
N ARG A 83 13.16 22.79 -8.51
CA ARG A 83 13.49 23.03 -9.92
C ARG A 83 12.25 23.08 -10.81
N TYR A 84 11.18 22.36 -10.45
CA TYR A 84 10.00 22.22 -11.30
C TYR A 84 8.73 22.74 -10.64
N THR A 85 8.68 22.81 -9.31
CA THR A 85 7.55 23.35 -8.58
C THR A 85 7.99 24.37 -7.52
N PRO A 86 7.30 25.52 -7.38
CA PRO A 86 7.59 26.47 -6.30
C PRO A 86 7.19 25.96 -4.91
N ALA A 87 6.38 24.89 -4.83
CA ALA A 87 5.89 24.32 -3.58
C ALA A 87 6.12 22.80 -3.48
N PRO A 88 7.39 22.32 -3.54
CA PRO A 88 7.70 20.88 -3.53
C PRO A 88 7.26 20.16 -2.25
N PHE A 89 7.14 20.91 -1.15
CA PHE A 89 6.68 20.37 0.13
C PHE A 89 5.26 19.77 0.04
N ILE A 90 4.42 20.22 -0.90
CA ILE A 90 3.06 19.68 -1.08
C ILE A 90 3.12 18.20 -1.44
N PHE A 91 3.92 17.83 -2.44
CA PHE A 91 4.07 16.44 -2.86
C PHE A 91 4.73 15.60 -1.78
N ASN A 92 5.82 16.10 -1.19
CA ASN A 92 6.56 15.41 -0.15
C ASN A 92 5.70 15.10 1.08
N PHE A 93 4.95 16.10 1.57
CA PHE A 93 4.01 15.92 2.67
C PHE A 93 2.89 14.94 2.31
N THR A 94 2.38 15.04 1.08
CA THR A 94 1.33 14.14 0.58
C THR A 94 1.79 12.68 0.61
N CYS A 95 3.02 12.40 0.18
CA CYS A 95 3.63 11.07 0.22
C CYS A 95 3.80 10.53 1.65
N ILE A 96 4.36 11.36 2.55
CA ILE A 96 4.60 11.01 3.96
C ILE A 96 3.27 10.73 4.69
N VAL A 97 2.29 11.62 4.58
CA VAL A 97 1.04 11.47 5.34
C VAL A 97 0.22 10.32 4.79
N SER A 98 0.06 10.22 3.48
CA SER A 98 -0.77 9.17 2.88
C SER A 98 -0.18 7.79 3.15
N SER A 99 1.15 7.61 3.07
CA SER A 99 1.80 6.33 3.40
C SER A 99 1.48 5.86 4.83
N ILE A 100 1.54 6.74 5.83
CA ILE A 100 1.18 6.39 7.22
C ILE A 100 -0.27 5.91 7.32
N PHE A 101 -1.20 6.65 6.71
CA PHE A 101 -2.63 6.37 6.83
C PHE A 101 -3.13 5.23 5.93
N ILE A 102 -2.32 4.76 4.98
CA ILE A 102 -2.60 3.53 4.21
C ILE A 102 -2.31 2.26 5.05
N ILE A 103 -1.44 2.32 6.07
CA ILE A 103 -1.05 1.14 6.87
C ILE A 103 -2.26 0.42 7.51
N PRO A 104 -3.20 1.12 8.19
CA PRO A 104 -4.42 0.49 8.73
C PRO A 104 -5.25 -0.27 7.69
N LEU A 105 -5.34 0.26 6.46
CA LEU A 105 -6.04 -0.43 5.37
C LEU A 105 -5.32 -1.71 4.96
N ILE A 106 -3.99 -1.69 4.83
CA ILE A 106 -3.20 -2.88 4.50
C ILE A 106 -3.35 -3.96 5.58
N LEU A 107 -3.29 -3.57 6.86
CA LEU A 107 -3.50 -4.50 7.97
C LEU A 107 -4.94 -5.07 7.98
N ASN A 108 -5.94 -4.26 7.62
CA ASN A 108 -7.31 -4.73 7.48
C ASN A 108 -7.46 -5.75 6.33
N LEU A 109 -6.78 -5.54 5.19
CA LEU A 109 -6.71 -6.54 4.12
C LEU A 109 -6.07 -7.84 4.61
N ASN A 110 -4.99 -7.76 5.40
CA ASN A 110 -4.38 -8.93 6.02
C ASN A 110 -5.38 -9.74 6.85
N ARG A 111 -6.19 -9.05 7.67
CA ARG A 111 -7.25 -9.67 8.47
C ARG A 111 -8.30 -10.40 7.61
N LEU A 112 -8.65 -9.83 6.45
CA LEU A 112 -9.60 -10.45 5.52
C LEU A 112 -9.05 -11.73 4.86
N TYR A 113 -7.73 -11.83 4.72
CA TYR A 113 -7.05 -13.03 4.21
C TYR A 113 -6.79 -14.07 5.31
N SER A 114 -6.59 -13.63 6.55
CA SER A 114 -6.34 -14.50 7.70
C SER A 114 -7.61 -15.05 8.37
N SER A 115 -8.74 -14.33 8.32
CA SER A 115 -9.97 -14.71 9.04
C SER A 115 -10.37 -16.15 8.69
N ASN A 116 -10.46 -17.02 9.72
CA ASN A 116 -10.83 -18.42 9.59
C ASN A 116 -12.09 -18.50 8.73
N MET A 117 -11.92 -19.11 7.55
CA MET A 117 -13.09 -19.51 6.78
C MET A 117 -13.62 -20.71 7.54
N VAL A 118 -14.84 -20.58 8.07
CA VAL A 118 -15.61 -21.74 8.50
C VAL A 118 -15.59 -22.68 7.30
N GLU A 119 -14.80 -23.73 7.42
CA GLU A 119 -14.75 -24.78 6.44
C GLU A 119 -16.12 -25.42 6.49
N ASN A 120 -16.94 -25.18 5.47
CA ASN A 120 -18.16 -25.96 5.32
C ASN A 120 -17.73 -27.43 5.31
N ILE A 121 -18.46 -28.24 6.08
CA ILE A 121 -18.18 -29.65 6.36
C ILE A 121 -18.08 -30.49 5.05
N ASP A 122 -18.60 -29.97 3.93
CA ASP A 122 -18.46 -30.51 2.56
C ASP A 122 -17.13 -30.16 1.85
N ASN A 123 -15.99 -30.31 2.53
CA ASN A 123 -14.68 -29.92 1.98
C ASN A 123 -14.21 -30.85 0.83
N SER A 124 -14.50 -30.47 -0.41
CA SER A 124 -13.76 -31.01 -1.56
C SER A 124 -12.28 -30.59 -1.47
N ARG A 125 -11.33 -31.48 -1.84
CA ARG A 125 -9.87 -31.16 -1.91
C ARG A 125 -9.60 -29.86 -2.67
N ARG A 126 -10.40 -29.55 -3.69
CA ARG A 126 -10.33 -28.33 -4.50
C ARG A 126 -10.54 -27.07 -3.66
N THR A 127 -11.55 -27.05 -2.79
CA THR A 127 -11.86 -25.89 -1.93
C THR A 127 -10.72 -25.59 -0.96
N PHE A 128 -10.11 -26.63 -0.40
CA PHE A 128 -8.93 -26.51 0.46
C PHE A 128 -7.76 -25.83 -0.27
N HIS A 129 -7.41 -26.31 -1.47
CA HIS A 129 -6.33 -25.72 -2.26
C HIS A 129 -6.59 -24.26 -2.65
N ILE A 130 -7.82 -23.92 -3.05
CA ILE A 130 -8.19 -22.53 -3.37
C ILE A 130 -8.03 -21.62 -2.15
N ASN A 131 -8.52 -22.06 -0.98
CA ASN A 131 -8.41 -21.29 0.25
C ASN A 131 -6.94 -21.10 0.67
N ARG A 132 -6.12 -22.15 0.56
CA ARG A 132 -4.68 -22.09 0.84
C ARG A 132 -3.96 -21.12 -0.10
N SER A 133 -4.16 -21.24 -1.40
CA SER A 133 -3.53 -20.35 -2.39
C SER A 133 -3.96 -18.90 -2.19
N ARG A 134 -5.24 -18.64 -1.93
CA ARG A 134 -5.74 -17.29 -1.61
C ARG A 134 -5.00 -16.69 -0.40
N ARG A 135 -4.76 -17.49 0.64
CA ARG A 135 -4.05 -17.03 1.84
C ARG A 135 -2.59 -16.69 1.53
N VAL A 136 -1.90 -17.56 0.79
CA VAL A 136 -0.50 -17.35 0.38
C VAL A 136 -0.38 -16.06 -0.44
N PHE A 137 -1.17 -15.91 -1.50
CA PHE A 137 -1.16 -14.71 -2.32
C PHE A 137 -1.61 -13.46 -1.55
N GLY A 138 -2.58 -13.58 -0.65
CA GLY A 138 -3.00 -12.49 0.21
C GLY A 138 -1.87 -11.98 1.11
N TYR A 139 -1.10 -12.88 1.72
CA TYR A 139 0.06 -12.50 2.55
C TYR A 139 1.19 -11.91 1.73
N MET A 140 1.51 -12.49 0.57
CA MET A 140 2.51 -11.92 -0.34
C MET A 140 2.10 -10.50 -0.78
N GLY A 141 0.83 -10.33 -1.17
CA GLY A 141 0.29 -9.02 -1.54
C GLY A 141 0.42 -7.99 -0.43
N VAL A 142 0.03 -8.34 0.79
CA VAL A 142 0.19 -7.47 1.97
C VAL A 142 1.66 -7.11 2.22
N SER A 143 2.59 -8.06 2.13
CA SER A 143 4.03 -7.80 2.31
C SER A 143 4.57 -6.80 1.27
N PHE A 144 4.19 -6.96 0.00
CA PHE A 144 4.60 -6.02 -1.05
C PHE A 144 3.91 -4.65 -0.92
N LEU A 145 2.65 -4.59 -0.46
CA LEU A 145 2.00 -3.32 -0.17
C LEU A 145 2.71 -2.55 0.95
N PHE A 146 3.19 -3.25 1.99
CA PHE A 146 4.04 -2.63 3.01
C PHE A 146 5.33 -2.08 2.42
N LEU A 147 5.98 -2.84 1.53
CA LEU A 147 7.17 -2.40 0.81
C LEU A 147 6.89 -1.10 0.03
N GLY A 148 5.76 -1.05 -0.67
CA GLY A 148 5.34 0.12 -1.44
C GLY A 148 5.08 1.35 -0.57
N VAL A 149 4.41 1.17 0.57
CA VAL A 149 4.15 2.24 1.54
C VAL A 149 5.44 2.74 2.20
N VAL A 150 6.37 1.85 2.54
CA VAL A 150 7.69 2.24 3.07
C VAL A 150 8.47 3.04 2.03
N GLY A 151 8.49 2.58 0.78
CA GLY A 151 9.07 3.35 -0.33
C GLY A 151 8.46 4.73 -0.43
N MET A 152 7.13 4.83 -0.46
CA MET A 152 6.40 6.08 -0.63
C MET A 152 6.68 7.07 0.50
N PHE A 153 6.74 6.59 1.74
CA PHE A 153 7.11 7.40 2.89
C PHE A 153 8.50 8.02 2.69
N PHE A 154 9.48 7.20 2.32
CA PHE A 154 10.85 7.66 2.16
C PHE A 154 11.10 8.45 0.87
N VAL A 155 10.29 8.30 -0.17
CA VAL A 155 10.28 9.22 -1.33
C VAL A 155 9.96 10.65 -0.89
N GLY A 156 9.00 10.83 0.03
CA GLY A 156 8.68 12.15 0.57
C GLY A 156 9.73 12.70 1.53
N VAL A 157 10.41 11.84 2.29
CA VAL A 157 11.50 12.25 3.21
C VAL A 157 12.78 12.59 2.43
N PHE A 158 13.20 11.69 1.54
CA PHE A 158 14.36 11.84 0.69
C PHE A 158 13.90 12.38 -0.67
N ASN A 159 13.46 13.64 -0.68
CA ASN A 159 13.05 14.32 -1.90
C ASN A 159 14.26 14.61 -2.82
N GLU A 160 13.97 14.99 -4.07
CA GLU A 160 14.99 15.18 -5.10
C GLU A 160 16.02 16.28 -4.77
N ASP A 161 15.65 17.28 -3.96
CA ASP A 161 16.51 18.43 -3.68
C ASP A 161 17.44 18.21 -2.47
N LEU A 162 16.99 17.46 -1.46
CA LEU A 162 17.66 17.37 -0.15
C LEU A 162 18.44 16.08 0.06
N SER A 163 18.29 15.10 -0.83
CA SER A 163 18.85 13.77 -0.64
C SER A 163 19.81 13.36 -1.76
N PRO A 164 20.77 12.47 -1.48
CA PRO A 164 21.53 11.80 -2.53
C PRO A 164 20.56 11.15 -3.52
N VAL A 165 20.70 11.49 -4.80
CA VAL A 165 19.84 11.01 -5.91
C VAL A 165 19.63 9.49 -5.86
N ILE A 166 20.64 8.75 -5.44
CA ILE A 166 20.58 7.29 -5.33
C ILE A 166 19.57 6.80 -4.28
N LEU A 167 19.41 7.50 -3.15
CA LEU A 167 18.45 7.12 -2.11
C LEU A 167 17.03 7.35 -2.59
N HIS A 168 16.76 8.53 -3.18
CA HIS A 168 15.46 8.83 -3.78
C HIS A 168 15.06 7.76 -4.79
N TYR A 169 15.98 7.42 -5.71
CA TYR A 169 15.74 6.41 -6.74
C TYR A 169 15.46 5.01 -6.17
N ILE A 170 16.19 4.57 -5.13
CA ILE A 170 15.95 3.29 -4.45
C ILE A 170 14.54 3.25 -3.86
N PHE A 171 14.11 4.31 -3.17
CA PHE A 171 12.78 4.35 -2.57
C PHE A 171 11.66 4.53 -3.59
N ALA A 172 11.90 5.22 -4.71
CA ALA A 172 10.98 5.26 -5.84
C ALA A 172 10.77 3.86 -6.44
N ILE A 173 11.85 3.12 -6.70
CA ILE A 173 11.77 1.71 -7.14
C ILE A 173 10.98 0.89 -6.12
N LEU A 174 11.30 1.03 -4.82
CA LEU A 174 10.63 0.30 -3.75
C LEU A 174 9.11 0.55 -3.75
N THR A 175 8.72 1.81 -3.99
CA THR A 175 7.33 2.25 -4.09
C THR A 175 6.62 1.54 -5.23
N PHE A 176 7.15 1.64 -6.45
CA PHE A 176 6.51 1.09 -7.63
C PHE A 176 6.51 -0.44 -7.65
N VAL A 177 7.63 -1.08 -7.30
CA VAL A 177 7.71 -2.55 -7.18
C VAL A 177 6.75 -3.03 -6.10
N GLY A 178 6.74 -2.39 -4.94
CA GLY A 178 5.85 -2.73 -3.84
C GLY A 178 4.37 -2.63 -4.22
N PHE A 179 3.94 -1.52 -4.83
CA PHE A 179 2.55 -1.39 -5.27
C PHE A 179 2.18 -2.28 -6.46
N ALA A 180 3.07 -2.49 -7.42
CA ALA A 180 2.80 -3.36 -8.57
C ALA A 180 2.67 -4.84 -8.17
N PHE A 181 3.64 -5.38 -7.44
CA PHE A 181 3.55 -6.76 -6.93
C PHE A 181 2.48 -6.90 -5.85
N GLY A 182 2.29 -5.88 -5.02
CA GLY A 182 1.21 -5.81 -4.05
C GLY A 182 -0.16 -5.93 -4.71
N ALA A 183 -0.39 -5.18 -5.79
CA ALA A 183 -1.60 -5.28 -6.60
C ALA A 183 -1.72 -6.65 -7.26
N PHE A 184 -0.66 -7.16 -7.88
CA PHE A 184 -0.65 -8.47 -8.54
C PHE A 184 -1.11 -9.59 -7.61
N PHE A 185 -0.43 -9.78 -6.47
CA PHE A 185 -0.75 -10.87 -5.54
C PHE A 185 -2.09 -10.67 -4.83
N THR A 186 -2.43 -9.43 -4.46
CA THR A 186 -3.74 -9.12 -3.87
C THR A 186 -4.87 -9.38 -4.88
N GLY A 187 -4.65 -9.05 -6.16
CA GLY A 187 -5.57 -9.32 -7.25
C GLY A 187 -5.80 -10.81 -7.44
N PHE A 188 -4.74 -11.63 -7.42
CA PHE A 188 -4.87 -13.09 -7.43
C PHE A 188 -5.69 -13.61 -6.24
N ALA A 189 -5.43 -13.12 -5.03
CA ALA A 189 -6.19 -13.48 -3.84
C ALA A 189 -7.70 -13.15 -3.97
N ILE A 190 -8.03 -12.04 -4.64
CA ILE A 190 -9.41 -11.63 -4.93
C ILE A 190 -10.06 -12.54 -5.99
N VAL A 191 -9.37 -12.82 -7.10
CA VAL A 191 -9.89 -13.63 -8.21
C VAL A 191 -10.20 -15.06 -7.76
N LEU A 192 -9.33 -15.65 -6.92
CA LEU A 192 -9.48 -17.01 -6.41
C LEU A 192 -10.75 -17.22 -5.59
N LYS A 193 -11.21 -16.21 -4.85
CA LYS A 193 -12.45 -16.32 -4.06
C LYS A 193 -13.14 -14.97 -3.95
N ARG A 194 -14.29 -14.84 -4.62
CA ARG A 194 -15.18 -13.69 -4.45
C ARG A 194 -15.73 -13.72 -3.02
N LYS A 195 -15.38 -12.71 -2.22
CA LYS A 195 -15.96 -12.52 -0.88
C LYS A 195 -16.39 -11.08 -0.71
N LEU A 196 -15.40 -10.18 -0.62
CA LEU A 196 -15.64 -8.75 -0.46
C LEU A 196 -15.56 -8.00 -1.78
N PHE A 197 -14.55 -8.31 -2.59
CA PHE A 197 -14.27 -7.58 -3.82
C PHE A 197 -14.75 -8.37 -5.05
N PRO A 198 -15.41 -7.71 -6.02
CA PRO A 198 -15.66 -8.26 -7.35
C PRO A 198 -14.38 -8.78 -8.04
N LYS A 199 -14.49 -9.88 -8.79
CA LYS A 199 -13.34 -10.47 -9.51
C LYS A 199 -12.75 -9.54 -10.56
N ILE A 200 -13.57 -8.67 -11.19
CA ILE A 200 -13.11 -7.72 -12.20
C ILE A 200 -12.02 -6.78 -11.65
N ILE A 201 -12.14 -6.38 -10.38
CA ILE A 201 -11.13 -5.56 -9.69
C ILE A 201 -9.86 -6.37 -9.52
N GLY A 202 -9.98 -7.64 -9.12
CA GLY A 202 -8.83 -8.54 -9.00
C GLY A 202 -8.09 -8.72 -10.34
N TYR A 203 -8.82 -8.88 -11.46
CA TYR A 203 -8.21 -8.92 -12.79
C TYR A 203 -7.51 -7.61 -13.15
N PHE A 204 -8.13 -6.46 -12.89
CA PHE A 204 -7.48 -5.17 -13.12
C PHE A 204 -6.22 -5.00 -12.25
N MET A 205 -6.23 -5.43 -10.99
CA MET A 205 -5.07 -5.38 -10.11
C MET A 205 -3.92 -6.29 -10.59
N ILE A 206 -4.23 -7.40 -11.25
CA ILE A 206 -3.23 -8.29 -11.86
C ILE A 206 -2.65 -7.66 -13.13
N PHE A 207 -3.51 -7.18 -14.03
CA PHE A 207 -3.07 -6.80 -15.37
C PHE A 207 -2.70 -5.32 -15.49
N GLY A 208 -3.40 -4.41 -14.82
CA GLY A 208 -3.23 -2.96 -14.96
C GLY A 208 -1.85 -2.48 -14.49
N PRO A 209 -1.50 -2.61 -13.20
CA PRO A 209 -0.19 -2.16 -12.71
C PRO A 209 0.95 -2.94 -13.36
N SER A 210 0.80 -4.26 -13.57
CA SER A 210 1.84 -5.09 -14.18
C SER A 210 2.10 -4.74 -15.65
N SER A 211 1.05 -4.49 -16.45
CA SER A 211 1.26 -4.06 -17.85
C SER A 211 1.91 -2.67 -17.91
N ALA A 212 1.48 -1.73 -17.06
CA ALA A 212 2.09 -0.41 -16.93
C ALA A 212 3.59 -0.51 -16.56
N SER A 213 3.95 -1.38 -15.61
CA SER A 213 5.34 -1.63 -15.23
C SER A 213 6.16 -2.26 -16.36
N ILE A 214 5.59 -3.22 -17.10
CA ILE A 214 6.27 -3.81 -18.26
C ILE A 214 6.52 -2.76 -19.34
N PHE A 215 5.51 -1.92 -19.64
CA PHE A 215 5.67 -0.84 -20.60
C PHE A 215 6.71 0.18 -20.15
N PHE A 216 6.75 0.56 -18.87
CA PHE A 216 7.78 1.44 -18.33
C PHE A 216 9.21 0.88 -18.52
N LEU A 217 9.40 -0.43 -18.30
CA LEU A 217 10.71 -1.08 -18.46
C LEU A 217 11.17 -1.15 -19.91
N ILE A 218 10.26 -1.47 -20.84
CA ILE A 218 10.57 -1.57 -22.27
C ILE A 218 10.65 -0.18 -22.92
N ALA A 219 9.86 0.77 -22.43
CA ALA A 219 9.70 2.13 -22.94
C ALA A 219 9.50 2.17 -24.48
N PRO A 220 8.46 1.51 -25.02
CA PRO A 220 8.24 1.49 -26.46
C PRO A 220 7.90 2.89 -26.98
N GLN A 221 8.56 3.31 -28.06
CA GLN A 221 8.22 4.57 -28.73
C GLN A 221 6.79 4.47 -29.30
N PRO A 222 5.98 5.56 -29.24
CA PRO A 222 6.34 6.93 -28.87
C PRO A 222 6.18 7.27 -27.36
N LEU A 223 5.98 6.28 -26.48
CA LEU A 223 5.73 6.53 -25.06
C LEU A 223 7.03 6.86 -24.32
N THR A 224 7.06 8.02 -23.66
CA THR A 224 8.20 8.42 -22.82
C THR A 224 8.17 7.70 -21.47
N ARG A 225 9.33 7.53 -20.82
CA ARG A 225 9.41 6.89 -19.49
C ARG A 225 8.65 7.69 -18.43
N GLN A 226 8.72 9.02 -18.52
CA GLN A 226 7.99 9.96 -17.68
C GLN A 226 6.48 9.69 -17.76
N PHE A 227 5.93 9.64 -18.97
CA PHE A 227 4.51 9.36 -19.17
C PHE A 227 4.10 7.97 -18.68
N LEU A 228 4.96 6.97 -18.88
CA LEU A 228 4.71 5.61 -18.39
C LEU A 228 4.72 5.52 -16.87
N GLU A 229 5.53 6.33 -16.18
CA GLU A 229 5.50 6.45 -14.72
C GLU A 229 4.14 6.99 -14.24
N TRP A 230 3.60 8.00 -14.92
CA TRP A 230 2.24 8.52 -14.68
C TRP A 230 1.17 7.45 -14.90
N ILE A 231 1.27 6.65 -15.97
CA ILE A 231 0.36 5.53 -16.21
C ILE A 231 0.43 4.52 -15.07
N MET A 232 1.63 4.21 -14.56
CA MET A 232 1.81 3.34 -13.40
C MET A 232 1.12 3.91 -12.15
N LEU A 233 1.29 5.20 -11.87
CA LEU A 233 0.61 5.87 -10.77
C LEU A 233 -0.92 5.85 -10.92
N PHE A 234 -1.46 6.23 -12.08
CA PHE A 234 -2.90 6.25 -12.29
C PHE A 234 -3.50 4.85 -12.23
N SER A 235 -2.81 3.85 -12.77
CA SER A 235 -3.18 2.44 -12.64
C SER A 235 -3.25 2.01 -11.17
N ALA A 236 -2.29 2.45 -10.34
CA ALA A 236 -2.29 2.22 -8.90
C ALA A 236 -3.46 2.92 -8.18
N ILE A 237 -3.72 4.18 -8.52
CA ILE A 237 -4.83 4.98 -7.97
C ILE A 237 -6.17 4.32 -8.26
N VAL A 238 -6.41 3.87 -9.49
CA VAL A 238 -7.70 3.27 -9.89
C VAL A 238 -8.06 2.08 -9.01
N TRP A 239 -7.14 1.13 -8.81
CA TRP A 239 -7.45 -0.01 -7.96
C TRP A 239 -7.51 0.37 -6.47
N TYR A 240 -6.63 1.26 -6.01
CA TYR A 240 -6.60 1.70 -4.61
C TYR A 240 -7.92 2.36 -4.21
N TYR A 241 -8.40 3.33 -5.01
CA TYR A 241 -9.67 4.02 -4.76
C TYR A 241 -10.86 3.05 -4.80
N THR A 242 -10.83 2.07 -5.70
CA THR A 242 -11.89 1.06 -5.78
C THR A 242 -11.93 0.17 -4.54
N ILE A 243 -10.77 -0.31 -4.06
CA ILE A 243 -10.67 -1.12 -2.83
C ILE A 243 -11.11 -0.30 -1.61
N VAL A 244 -10.66 0.95 -1.53
CA VAL A 244 -11.03 1.90 -0.49
C VAL A 244 -12.54 2.12 -0.44
N TRP A 245 -13.16 2.40 -1.57
CA TRP A 245 -14.59 2.64 -1.68
C TRP A 245 -15.42 1.45 -1.16
N ILE A 246 -15.12 0.24 -1.65
CA ILE A 246 -15.81 -0.99 -1.22
C ILE A 246 -15.59 -1.25 0.27
N THR A 247 -14.38 -0.98 0.77
CA THR A 247 -14.06 -1.14 2.19
C THR A 247 -14.86 -0.16 3.05
N LEU A 248 -14.93 1.12 2.65
CA LEU A 248 -15.71 2.13 3.35
C LEU A 248 -17.20 1.78 3.39
N GLN A 249 -17.78 1.35 2.27
CA GLN A 249 -19.17 0.91 2.23
C GLN A 249 -19.43 -0.17 3.28
N LYS A 250 -18.57 -1.19 3.34
CA LYS A 250 -18.70 -2.26 4.33
C LYS A 250 -18.54 -1.78 5.77
N LEU A 251 -17.52 -0.96 6.04
CA LEU A 251 -17.27 -0.43 7.38
C LEU A 251 -18.41 0.47 7.85
N ASN A 252 -18.99 1.27 6.96
CA ASN A 252 -20.16 2.10 7.25
C ASN A 252 -21.36 1.26 7.61
N THR A 253 -21.67 0.21 6.84
CA THR A 253 -22.76 -0.72 7.17
C THR A 253 -22.52 -1.38 8.54
N LEU A 254 -21.32 -1.89 8.81
CA LEU A 254 -20.98 -2.54 10.09
C LEU A 254 -21.14 -1.58 11.28
N LEU A 255 -20.63 -0.36 11.16
CA LEU A 255 -20.68 0.64 12.23
C LEU A 255 -22.07 1.25 12.40
N PHE A 256 -22.90 1.29 11.36
CA PHE A 256 -24.29 1.70 11.46
C PHE A 256 -25.10 0.74 12.32
N PHE A 257 -24.96 -0.57 12.09
CA PHE A 257 -25.68 -1.59 12.87
C PHE A 257 -25.05 -1.86 14.25
N ASN A 258 -23.74 -1.69 14.38
CA ASN A 258 -23.03 -1.84 15.66
C ASN A 258 -21.91 -0.79 15.79
N PRO A 259 -22.22 0.38 16.38
CA PRO A 259 -21.25 1.47 16.54
C PRO A 259 -20.02 1.10 17.38
N ASN A 260 -20.09 0.02 18.17
CA ASN A 260 -19.01 -0.46 19.02
C ASN A 260 -18.38 -1.75 18.49
N PHE A 261 -18.62 -2.11 17.22
CA PHE A 261 -18.09 -3.32 16.61
C PHE A 261 -16.56 -3.36 16.67
N LYS A 262 -16.04 -4.49 17.17
CA LYS A 262 -14.65 -4.90 17.11
C LYS A 262 -14.62 -6.28 16.43
N TRP A 263 -13.58 -6.51 15.64
CA TRP A 263 -13.39 -7.79 14.94
C TRP A 263 -13.16 -8.96 15.89
#